data_AF-A0A7H8KZT9-F1
#
_entry.id   AF-A0A7H8KZT9-F1
#
_cell.length_a   1.000
_cell.length_b   1.000
_cell.length_c   1.000
_cell.angle_alpha   90.00
_cell.angle_beta   90.00
_cell.angle_gamma   90.00
#
_symmetry.space_group_name_H-M   'P 1'
#
loop_
_entity.id
_entity.type
_entity.pdbx_description
1 polymer ?
#
loop_
_entity_poly.entity_id
_entity_poly.type
_entity_poly.pdbx_seq_one_letter_code
_entity_poly.pdbx_strand_id
1 'polypeptide(L)'
;MGIQPTAVPDAYRITPRLRPDSRGNFFESYKRDELAAATGHLFTPQQVNYSTSARNTLRGLHGVAFPPGQAKYVSCVRGRLLDVVVDVRPGSPAYGTHVTTVLDAAEGTAVYVAEGLAHGFVALTDDACISYLCSTQFVPGTQFDIQPFDPELAVPWERWLDGEPLLSDKDLKAPTLAELARRGVLSGYDECRELYERQRREWQQQERRQR
;
A
#
# COMPACT_ATOMS: atom_id res chain seq x y z
N MET A 1 -11.98 6.57 13.46
CA MET A 1 -12.05 5.72 12.25
C MET A 1 -11.81 4.27 12.66
N GLY A 2 -12.28 3.30 11.88
CA GLY A 2 -11.92 1.89 12.10
C GLY A 2 -10.59 1.60 11.42
N ILE A 3 -9.60 1.07 12.16
CA ILE A 3 -8.30 0.66 11.60
C ILE A 3 -8.04 -0.76 12.07
N GLN A 4 -7.86 -1.68 11.13
CA GLN A 4 -7.77 -3.11 11.41
C GLN A 4 -6.56 -3.71 10.69
N PRO A 5 -5.76 -4.57 11.35
CA PRO A 5 -4.71 -5.32 10.68
C PRO A 5 -5.31 -6.27 9.64
N THR A 6 -4.54 -6.58 8.61
CA THR A 6 -4.92 -7.55 7.58
C THR A 6 -4.21 -8.89 7.79
N ALA A 7 -4.42 -9.85 6.87
CA ALA A 7 -3.65 -11.09 6.84
C ALA A 7 -2.17 -10.88 6.50
N VAL A 8 -1.82 -9.76 5.85
CA VAL A 8 -0.43 -9.34 5.64
C VAL A 8 0.01 -8.51 6.86
N PRO A 9 1.01 -8.96 7.63
CA PRO A 9 1.50 -8.22 8.79
C PRO A 9 1.98 -6.83 8.39
N ASP A 10 1.68 -5.84 9.23
CA ASP A 10 2.01 -4.43 9.02
C ASP A 10 1.26 -3.73 7.86
N ALA A 11 0.28 -4.40 7.25
CA ALA A 11 -0.73 -3.76 6.40
C ALA A 11 -2.07 -3.64 7.15
N TYR A 12 -2.73 -2.49 7.00
CA TYR A 12 -3.96 -2.17 7.73
C TYR A 12 -5.04 -1.66 6.77
N ARG A 13 -6.28 -2.10 6.96
CA ARG A 13 -7.46 -1.52 6.32
C ARG A 13 -8.02 -0.42 7.21
N ILE A 14 -8.35 0.70 6.59
CA ILE A 14 -8.96 1.86 7.25
C ILE A 14 -10.35 2.08 6.68
N THR A 15 -11.33 2.17 7.56
CA THR A 15 -12.73 2.50 7.22
C THR A 15 -13.11 3.79 7.94
N PRO A 16 -13.30 4.89 7.20
CA PRO A 16 -13.67 6.16 7.81
C PRO A 16 -15.14 6.15 8.26
N ARG A 17 -15.50 7.13 9.09
CA ARG A 17 -16.91 7.39 9.42
C ARG A 17 -17.45 8.45 8.47
N LEU A 18 -18.34 8.04 7.58
CA LEU A 18 -19.04 8.95 6.66
C LEU A 18 -20.01 9.87 7.41
N ARG A 19 -20.12 11.11 6.96
CA ARG A 19 -21.02 12.14 7.49
C ARG A 19 -21.79 12.76 6.32
N PRO A 20 -22.89 12.11 5.89
CA PRO A 20 -23.71 12.64 4.81
C PRO A 20 -24.60 13.79 5.29
N ASP A 21 -24.78 14.78 4.43
CA ASP A 21 -25.80 15.83 4.55
C ASP A 21 -26.30 16.26 3.16
N SER A 22 -27.15 17.29 3.07
CA SER A 22 -27.72 17.75 1.80
C SER A 22 -26.70 18.25 0.78
N ARG A 23 -25.44 18.51 1.18
CA ARG A 23 -24.35 18.96 0.31
C ARG A 23 -23.55 17.79 -0.27
N GLY A 24 -23.73 16.58 0.26
CA GLY A 24 -22.95 15.40 -0.13
C GLY A 24 -22.47 14.62 1.09
N ASN A 25 -21.23 14.15 1.05
CA ASN A 25 -20.62 13.36 2.13
C ASN A 25 -19.25 13.92 2.52
N PHE A 26 -18.96 13.91 3.82
CA PHE A 26 -17.66 14.30 4.37
C PHE A 26 -17.12 13.19 5.26
N PHE A 27 -15.80 12.98 5.23
CA PHE A 27 -15.12 12.12 6.18
C PHE A 27 -13.66 12.51 6.34
N GLU A 28 -13.09 12.18 7.50
CA GLU A 28 -11.67 12.34 7.77
C GLU A 28 -10.95 11.11 7.21
N SER A 29 -10.35 11.24 6.02
CA SER A 29 -9.70 10.10 5.32
C SER A 29 -8.46 9.60 6.05
N TYR A 30 -7.70 10.48 6.71
CA TYR A 30 -6.49 10.15 7.46
C TYR A 30 -6.46 10.91 8.78
N LYS A 31 -6.09 10.22 9.85
CA LYS A 31 -5.82 10.80 11.17
C LYS A 31 -4.51 10.26 11.70
N ARG A 32 -3.53 11.16 11.84
CA ARG A 32 -2.16 10.84 12.26
C ARG A 32 -2.13 9.99 13.54
N ASP A 33 -2.77 10.46 14.60
CA ASP A 33 -2.66 9.83 15.91
C ASP A 33 -3.46 8.52 15.99
N GLU A 34 -4.60 8.44 15.29
CA GLU A 34 -5.37 7.19 15.20
C GLU A 34 -4.60 6.11 14.43
N LEU A 35 -3.93 6.48 13.32
CA LEU A 35 -3.06 5.55 12.60
C LEU A 35 -1.87 5.13 13.46
N ALA A 36 -1.22 6.08 14.14
CA ALA A 36 -0.09 5.78 15.01
C ALA A 36 -0.47 4.88 16.19
N ALA A 37 -1.66 5.04 16.75
CA ALA A 37 -2.16 4.12 17.77
C ALA A 37 -2.33 2.68 17.26
N ALA A 38 -2.73 2.52 15.99
CA ALA A 38 -2.92 1.20 15.37
C ALA A 38 -1.61 0.55 14.91
N THR A 39 -0.71 1.29 14.27
CA THR A 39 0.58 0.78 13.76
C THR A 39 1.66 0.75 14.84
N GLY A 40 1.51 1.60 15.85
CA GLY A 40 2.46 1.82 16.92
C GLY A 40 3.60 2.76 16.58
N HIS A 41 3.50 3.54 15.51
CA HIS A 41 4.48 4.58 15.18
C HIS A 41 3.86 5.66 14.30
N LEU A 42 4.52 6.82 14.22
CA LEU A 42 4.07 7.90 13.35
C LEU A 42 4.30 7.56 11.87
N PHE A 43 3.28 7.79 11.07
CA PHE A 43 3.40 7.92 9.62
C PHE A 43 3.42 9.41 9.27
N THR A 44 4.51 9.89 8.67
CA THR A 44 4.68 11.29 8.27
C THR A 44 4.81 11.39 6.76
N PRO A 45 3.76 11.80 6.03
CA PRO A 45 3.84 11.98 4.58
C PRO A 45 4.92 12.99 4.20
N GLN A 46 5.81 12.61 3.29
CA GLN A 46 6.81 13.49 2.67
C GLN A 46 6.54 13.75 1.18
N GLN A 47 5.69 12.93 0.57
CA GLN A 47 5.25 13.06 -0.81
C GLN A 47 3.80 12.62 -0.95
N VAL A 48 3.11 13.23 -1.92
CA VAL A 48 1.76 12.82 -2.32
C VAL A 48 1.75 12.57 -3.82
N ASN A 49 1.22 11.43 -4.25
CA ASN A 49 1.04 11.08 -5.65
C ASN A 49 -0.44 10.91 -5.97
N TYR A 50 -0.81 11.23 -7.20
CA TYR A 50 -2.10 10.87 -7.78
C TYR A 50 -1.88 10.12 -9.09
N SER A 51 -2.70 9.11 -9.36
CA SER A 51 -2.80 8.55 -10.70
C SER A 51 -4.26 8.42 -11.09
N THR A 52 -4.55 8.71 -12.35
CA THR A 52 -5.86 8.47 -12.96
C THR A 52 -5.72 7.31 -13.94
N SER A 53 -6.69 6.41 -13.93
CA SER A 53 -6.61 5.15 -14.65
C SER A 53 -7.93 4.88 -15.40
N ALA A 54 -7.81 4.42 -16.64
CA ALA A 54 -8.93 3.82 -17.35
C ALA A 54 -9.27 2.46 -16.71
N ARG A 55 -10.48 1.95 -16.95
CA ARG A 55 -10.87 0.62 -16.49
C ARG A 55 -9.88 -0.45 -16.96
N ASN A 56 -9.68 -1.49 -16.16
CA ASN A 56 -8.72 -2.58 -16.37
C ASN A 56 -7.23 -2.15 -16.33
N THR A 57 -6.92 -0.89 -16.05
CA THR A 57 -5.53 -0.48 -15.81
C THR A 57 -5.00 -1.12 -14.54
N LEU A 58 -3.92 -1.90 -14.67
CA LEU A 58 -3.21 -2.51 -13.56
C LEU A 58 -1.88 -1.78 -13.37
N ARG A 59 -1.62 -1.31 -12.15
CA ARG A 59 -0.31 -0.75 -11.76
C ARG A 59 0.22 -1.55 -10.58
N GLY A 60 1.46 -2.02 -10.67
CA GLY A 60 2.07 -2.83 -9.63
C GLY A 60 2.78 -4.05 -10.21
N LEU A 61 3.31 -4.94 -9.37
CA LEU A 61 3.41 -4.75 -7.91
C LEU A 61 4.69 -3.96 -7.58
N HIS A 62 4.59 -2.90 -6.79
CA HIS A 62 5.69 -1.96 -6.54
C HIS A 62 6.02 -1.82 -5.06
N GLY A 63 7.31 -1.83 -4.74
CA GLY A 63 7.84 -1.50 -3.42
C GLY A 63 9.11 -0.66 -3.51
N VAL A 64 9.65 -0.28 -2.34
CA VAL A 64 10.92 0.44 -2.23
C VAL A 64 11.81 -0.33 -1.26
N ALA A 65 12.98 -0.76 -1.74
CA ALA A 65 13.95 -1.47 -0.94
C ALA A 65 14.63 -0.52 0.07
N PHE A 66 15.28 -1.11 1.07
CA PHE A 66 16.00 -0.39 2.10
C PHE A 66 17.44 -0.14 1.69
N PRO A 67 17.99 1.05 1.99
CA PRO A 67 17.30 2.31 2.27
C PRO A 67 16.74 2.99 0.99
N PRO A 68 15.72 3.87 1.08
CA PRO A 68 15.13 4.37 2.32
C PRO A 68 13.89 3.60 2.79
N GLY A 69 13.34 2.69 1.97
CA GLY A 69 11.98 2.19 2.15
C GLY A 69 10.91 3.26 1.86
N GLN A 70 9.65 2.84 1.72
CA GLN A 70 8.52 3.75 1.58
C GLN A 70 7.22 3.09 2.02
N ALA A 71 6.67 3.53 3.15
CA ALA A 71 5.28 3.26 3.51
C ALA A 71 4.34 4.14 2.68
N LYS A 72 3.13 3.62 2.46
CA LYS A 72 2.07 4.29 1.70
C LYS A 72 0.78 4.30 2.51
N TYR A 73 0.05 5.40 2.44
CA TYR A 73 -1.37 5.46 2.77
C TYR A 73 -2.16 5.66 1.48
N VAL A 74 -2.89 4.63 1.08
CA VAL A 74 -3.52 4.51 -0.24
C VAL A 74 -5.03 4.67 -0.11
N SER A 75 -5.62 5.53 -0.93
CA SER A 75 -7.08 5.74 -0.95
C SER A 75 -7.57 6.02 -2.37
N CYS A 76 -8.84 5.70 -2.65
CA CYS A 76 -9.49 6.08 -3.90
C CYS A 76 -10.27 7.38 -3.69
N VAL A 77 -10.02 8.40 -4.52
CA VAL A 77 -10.69 9.70 -4.45
C VAL A 77 -11.70 9.91 -5.57
N ARG A 78 -11.69 9.04 -6.60
CA ARG A 78 -12.72 8.99 -7.65
C ARG A 78 -12.79 7.59 -8.24
N GLY A 79 -13.99 7.09 -8.52
CA GLY A 79 -14.16 5.75 -9.09
C GLY A 79 -13.87 4.64 -8.07
N ARG A 80 -13.49 3.47 -8.58
CA ARG A 80 -13.28 2.25 -7.78
C ARG A 80 -12.06 1.48 -8.28
N LEU A 81 -11.32 0.88 -7.36
CA LEU A 81 -10.19 0.01 -7.66
C LEU A 81 -10.13 -1.17 -6.69
N LEU A 82 -9.54 -2.28 -7.13
CA LEU A 82 -9.12 -3.35 -6.25
C LEU A 82 -7.65 -3.12 -5.90
N ASP A 83 -7.40 -2.79 -4.64
CA ASP A 83 -6.08 -2.65 -4.05
C ASP A 83 -5.53 -4.00 -3.59
N VAL A 84 -4.23 -4.22 -3.76
CA VAL A 84 -3.53 -5.43 -3.34
C VAL A 84 -2.25 -5.07 -2.62
N VAL A 85 -2.05 -5.69 -1.46
CA VAL A 85 -0.80 -5.63 -0.69
C VAL A 85 -0.23 -7.04 -0.59
N VAL A 86 1.06 -7.17 -0.83
CA VAL A 86 1.77 -8.45 -0.82
C VAL A 86 2.94 -8.38 0.17
N ASP A 87 3.08 -9.42 0.98
CA ASP A 87 4.27 -9.59 1.81
C ASP A 87 5.41 -10.16 0.97
N VAL A 88 6.41 -9.33 0.69
CA VAL A 88 7.56 -9.68 -0.13
C VAL A 88 8.86 -9.69 0.69
N ARG A 89 8.76 -9.73 2.02
CA ARG A 89 9.89 -9.60 2.94
C ARG A 89 10.47 -10.98 3.27
N PRO A 90 11.67 -11.35 2.78
CA PRO A 90 12.24 -12.66 3.08
C PRO A 90 12.35 -12.90 4.58
N GLY A 91 11.94 -14.08 5.04
CA GLY A 91 11.86 -14.44 6.47
C GLY A 91 10.53 -14.09 7.15
N SER A 92 9.62 -13.39 6.47
CA SER A 92 8.27 -13.14 7.01
C SER A 92 7.49 -14.46 7.15
N PRO A 93 6.73 -14.66 8.25
CA PRO A 93 5.82 -15.80 8.36
C PRO A 93 4.66 -15.77 7.34
N ALA A 94 4.42 -14.62 6.70
CA ALA A 94 3.40 -14.44 5.67
C ALA A 94 3.99 -14.23 4.26
N TYR A 95 5.29 -14.52 4.05
CA TYR A 95 5.95 -14.30 2.76
C TYR A 95 5.19 -14.91 1.58
N GLY A 96 5.00 -14.12 0.52
CA GLY A 96 4.22 -14.49 -0.67
C GLY A 96 2.70 -14.37 -0.50
N THR A 97 2.20 -14.10 0.71
CA THR A 97 0.77 -13.90 0.95
C THR A 97 0.36 -12.50 0.52
N HIS A 98 -0.88 -12.39 0.02
CA HIS A 98 -1.49 -11.12 -0.33
C HIS A 98 -2.83 -10.91 0.37
N VAL A 99 -3.24 -9.66 0.46
CA VAL A 99 -4.61 -9.26 0.82
C VAL A 99 -5.14 -8.31 -0.23
N THR A 100 -6.44 -8.37 -0.49
CA THR A 100 -7.12 -7.46 -1.41
C THR A 100 -8.15 -6.60 -0.69
N THR A 101 -8.32 -5.36 -1.11
CA THR A 101 -9.32 -4.43 -0.58
C THR A 101 -9.91 -3.61 -1.72
N VAL A 102 -11.25 -3.55 -1.83
CA VAL A 102 -11.88 -2.61 -2.77
C VAL A 102 -11.80 -1.21 -2.16
N LEU A 103 -11.16 -0.29 -2.88
CA LEU A 103 -11.17 1.14 -2.54
C LEU A 103 -12.18 1.84 -3.44
N ASP A 104 -13.24 2.35 -2.81
CA ASP A 104 -14.33 3.06 -3.46
C ASP A 104 -14.34 4.49 -2.93
N ALA A 105 -14.35 5.47 -3.83
CA ALA A 105 -14.42 6.88 -3.46
C ALA A 105 -15.70 7.23 -2.66
N ALA A 106 -16.78 6.47 -2.84
CA ALA A 106 -18.03 6.65 -2.07
C ALA A 106 -17.90 6.16 -0.63
N GLU A 107 -17.12 5.10 -0.39
CA GLU A 107 -16.93 4.51 0.94
C GLU A 107 -15.75 5.13 1.70
N GLY A 108 -14.77 5.68 0.97
CA GLY A 108 -13.57 6.28 1.54
C GLY A 108 -12.61 5.29 2.19
N THR A 109 -12.78 3.98 1.95
CA THR A 109 -11.87 2.95 2.43
C THR A 109 -10.45 3.23 1.95
N ALA A 110 -9.48 3.05 2.85
CA ALA A 110 -8.06 3.24 2.58
C ALA A 110 -7.25 2.06 3.11
N VAL A 111 -6.00 1.96 2.68
CA VAL A 111 -5.04 0.93 3.11
C VAL A 111 -3.74 1.60 3.51
N TYR A 112 -3.23 1.25 4.68
CA TYR A 112 -1.85 1.55 5.06
C TYR A 112 -0.97 0.36 4.69
N VAL A 113 0.11 0.64 3.98
CA VAL A 113 1.12 -0.30 3.53
C VAL A 113 2.44 0.12 4.15
N ALA A 114 2.93 -0.63 5.14
CA ALA A 114 4.23 -0.36 5.72
C ALA A 114 5.38 -0.56 4.71
N GLU A 115 6.56 -0.06 5.06
CA GLU A 115 7.78 -0.26 4.30
C GLU A 115 8.07 -1.76 3.97
N GLY A 116 8.84 -2.05 2.91
CA GLY A 116 9.21 -3.43 2.55
C GLY A 116 8.08 -4.33 2.04
N LEU A 117 6.81 -3.89 2.08
CA LEU A 117 5.70 -4.54 1.38
C LEU A 117 5.64 -4.10 -0.09
N ALA A 118 5.01 -4.93 -0.93
CA ALA A 118 4.68 -4.55 -2.31
C ALA A 118 3.21 -4.19 -2.43
N HIS A 119 2.90 -3.26 -3.32
CA HIS A 119 1.56 -2.71 -3.52
C HIS A 119 1.21 -2.64 -5.01
N GLY A 120 -0.04 -2.93 -5.35
CA GLY A 120 -0.57 -2.67 -6.67
C GLY A 120 -2.10 -2.59 -6.66
N PHE A 121 -2.67 -2.31 -7.82
CA PHE A 121 -4.12 -2.28 -7.96
C PHE A 121 -4.55 -2.50 -9.41
N VAL A 122 -5.83 -2.83 -9.58
CA VAL A 122 -6.54 -2.74 -10.86
C VAL A 122 -7.72 -1.78 -10.75
N ALA A 123 -7.86 -0.88 -11.73
CA ALA A 123 -8.98 0.05 -11.82
C ALA A 123 -10.25 -0.68 -12.28
N LEU A 124 -11.34 -0.57 -11.50
CA LEU A 124 -12.62 -1.23 -11.76
C LEU A 124 -13.58 -0.34 -12.54
N THR A 125 -13.32 0.97 -12.58
CA THR A 125 -14.08 1.97 -13.32
C THR A 125 -13.13 2.81 -14.18
N ASP A 126 -13.68 3.44 -15.22
CA ASP A 126 -12.98 4.54 -15.88
C ASP A 126 -12.78 5.72 -14.93
N ASP A 127 -11.75 6.51 -15.22
CA ASP A 127 -11.39 7.71 -14.46
C ASP A 127 -11.16 7.45 -12.96
N ALA A 128 -10.78 6.22 -12.61
CA ALA A 128 -10.44 5.84 -11.24
C ALA A 128 -9.18 6.62 -10.82
N CYS A 129 -9.30 7.43 -9.76
CA CYS A 129 -8.22 8.26 -9.25
C CYS A 129 -7.82 7.79 -7.85
N ILE A 130 -6.57 7.39 -7.74
CA ILE A 130 -5.94 6.91 -6.51
C ILE A 130 -5.02 8.00 -5.96
N SER A 131 -5.02 8.14 -4.63
CA SER A 131 -4.15 9.02 -3.87
C SER A 131 -3.20 8.19 -3.01
N TYR A 132 -1.91 8.54 -3.04
CA TYR A 132 -0.87 7.96 -2.19
C TYR A 132 -0.26 9.04 -1.34
N LEU A 133 -0.33 8.91 -0.01
CA LEU A 133 0.60 9.59 0.87
C LEU A 133 1.81 8.66 1.03
N CYS A 134 3.04 9.15 0.89
CA CYS A 134 4.26 8.35 0.98
C CYS A 134 5.17 8.84 2.12
N SER A 135 5.76 7.93 2.90
CA SER A 135 6.66 8.28 4.02
C SER A 135 8.00 8.85 3.58
N THR A 136 8.39 8.64 2.32
CA THR A 136 9.62 9.13 1.71
C THR A 136 9.34 9.73 0.34
N GLN A 137 10.23 10.63 -0.12
CA GLN A 137 10.20 11.12 -1.49
C GLN A 137 10.65 10.03 -2.48
N PHE A 138 10.27 10.18 -3.74
CA PHE A 138 10.76 9.32 -4.81
C PHE A 138 12.28 9.46 -4.95
N VAL A 139 12.98 8.33 -4.78
CA VAL A 139 14.42 8.22 -5.04
C VAL A 139 14.63 7.27 -6.21
N PRO A 140 15.10 7.75 -7.37
CA PRO A 140 15.38 6.89 -8.52
C PRO A 140 16.29 5.71 -8.15
N GLY A 141 15.96 4.51 -8.66
CA GLY A 141 16.76 3.30 -8.46
C GLY A 141 16.53 2.54 -7.14
N THR A 142 15.69 3.06 -6.23
CA THR A 142 15.35 2.38 -4.96
C THR A 142 14.07 1.55 -5.04
N GLN A 143 13.28 1.74 -6.10
CA GLN A 143 12.07 0.98 -6.35
C GLN A 143 12.39 -0.39 -6.93
N PHE A 144 11.60 -1.39 -6.54
CA PHE A 144 11.54 -2.67 -7.22
C PHE A 144 10.13 -2.91 -7.73
N ASP A 145 10.04 -3.69 -8.81
CA ASP A 145 8.80 -4.07 -9.47
C ASP A 145 8.73 -5.59 -9.52
N ILE A 146 7.56 -6.14 -9.24
CA ILE A 146 7.26 -7.57 -9.34
C ILE A 146 6.18 -7.75 -10.37
N GLN A 147 6.31 -8.78 -11.20
CA GLN A 147 5.29 -9.16 -12.17
C GLN A 147 3.92 -9.37 -11.47
N PRO A 148 2.87 -8.59 -11.82
CA PRO A 148 1.52 -8.75 -11.27
C PRO A 148 0.90 -10.14 -11.31
N PHE A 149 1.13 -10.87 -12.40
CA PHE A 149 0.68 -12.21 -12.73
C PHE A 149 1.73 -13.28 -12.39
N ASP A 150 2.67 -12.98 -11.48
CA ASP A 150 3.55 -14.00 -10.92
C ASP A 150 2.70 -15.16 -10.35
N PRO A 151 2.84 -16.38 -10.90
CA PRO A 151 2.03 -17.53 -10.48
C PRO A 151 2.27 -17.93 -9.03
N GLU A 152 3.41 -17.59 -8.43
CA GLU A 152 3.67 -17.86 -7.01
C GLU A 152 2.84 -16.97 -6.08
N LEU A 153 2.51 -15.75 -6.52
CA LEU A 153 1.68 -14.83 -5.75
C LEU A 153 0.19 -15.09 -5.92
N ALA A 154 -0.21 -15.65 -7.08
CA ALA A 154 -1.57 -16.06 -7.41
C ALA A 154 -2.64 -15.00 -7.08
N VAL A 155 -2.31 -13.72 -7.30
CA VAL A 155 -3.24 -12.62 -7.05
C VAL A 155 -4.44 -12.76 -8.00
N PRO A 156 -5.68 -12.72 -7.52
CA PRO A 156 -6.85 -13.11 -8.30
C PRO A 156 -7.35 -12.01 -9.26
N TRP A 157 -6.45 -11.37 -10.02
CA TRP A 157 -6.77 -10.25 -10.92
C TRP A 157 -7.87 -10.59 -11.92
N GLU A 158 -7.85 -11.79 -12.48
CA GLU A 158 -8.81 -12.28 -13.48
C GLU A 158 -10.27 -12.20 -13.00
N ARG A 159 -10.51 -12.27 -11.69
CA ARG A 159 -11.87 -12.17 -11.13
C ARG A 159 -12.42 -10.73 -11.14
N TRP A 160 -11.56 -9.75 -11.37
CA TRP A 160 -11.87 -8.32 -11.28
C TRP A 160 -11.66 -7.57 -12.59
N LEU A 161 -10.99 -8.19 -13.55
CA LEU A 161 -10.83 -7.69 -14.90
C LEU A 161 -12.09 -7.97 -15.74
N ASP A 162 -12.44 -7.02 -16.60
CA ASP A 162 -13.47 -7.19 -17.62
C ASP A 162 -12.84 -7.00 -19.01
N GLY A 163 -12.06 -8.00 -19.41
CA GLY A 163 -11.22 -7.98 -20.62
C GLY A 163 -9.73 -7.93 -20.32
N GLU A 164 -8.94 -7.55 -21.32
CA GLU A 164 -7.48 -7.51 -21.22
C GLU A 164 -7.00 -6.43 -20.23
N PRO A 165 -6.02 -6.73 -19.36
CA PRO A 165 -5.44 -5.75 -18.46
C PRO A 165 -4.60 -4.73 -19.25
N LEU A 166 -4.67 -3.47 -18.83
CA LEU A 166 -3.81 -2.41 -19.37
C LEU A 166 -2.63 -2.21 -18.43
N LEU A 167 -1.43 -2.62 -18.85
CA LEU A 167 -0.20 -2.50 -18.07
C LEU A 167 0.81 -1.59 -18.77
N SER A 168 1.75 -1.06 -17.99
CA SER A 168 2.95 -0.46 -18.56
C SER A 168 3.91 -1.54 -19.06
N ASP A 169 4.76 -1.20 -20.04
CA ASP A 169 5.86 -2.08 -20.48
C ASP A 169 6.78 -2.49 -19.33
N LYS A 170 6.93 -1.60 -18.34
CA LYS A 170 7.75 -1.82 -17.15
C LYS A 170 7.16 -2.93 -16.27
N ASP A 171 5.86 -2.86 -15.99
CA ASP A 171 5.15 -3.85 -15.16
C ASP A 171 5.06 -5.21 -15.87
N LEU A 172 4.84 -5.19 -17.20
CA LEU A 172 4.78 -6.41 -18.00
C LEU A 172 6.09 -7.20 -17.95
N LYS A 173 7.23 -6.49 -17.97
CA LYS A 173 8.59 -7.06 -18.00
C LYS A 173 9.23 -7.20 -16.60
N ALA A 174 8.48 -6.91 -15.54
CA ALA A 174 9.00 -7.01 -14.18
C ALA A 174 9.40 -8.46 -13.84
N PRO A 175 10.46 -8.67 -13.04
CA PRO A 175 10.88 -10.00 -12.60
C PRO A 175 9.83 -10.63 -11.66
N THR A 176 9.92 -11.95 -11.49
CA THR A 176 9.13 -12.65 -10.46
C THR A 176 9.66 -12.35 -9.05
N LEU A 177 8.83 -12.60 -8.03
CA LEU A 177 9.22 -12.49 -6.63
C LEU A 177 10.44 -13.37 -6.33
N ALA A 178 10.43 -14.62 -6.80
CA ALA A 178 11.55 -15.55 -6.64
C ALA A 178 12.85 -15.02 -7.26
N GLU A 179 12.78 -14.36 -8.42
CA GLU A 179 13.94 -13.76 -9.06
C GLU A 179 14.49 -12.58 -8.27
N LEU A 180 13.64 -11.68 -7.75
CA LEU A 180 14.07 -10.59 -6.88
C LEU A 180 14.70 -11.10 -5.58
N ALA A 181 14.14 -12.15 -4.99
CA ALA A 181 14.67 -12.78 -3.79
C ALA A 181 16.07 -13.36 -4.05
N ARG A 182 16.28 -14.09 -5.17
CA ARG A 182 17.61 -14.60 -5.55
C ARG A 182 18.63 -13.50 -5.80
N ARG A 183 18.19 -12.34 -6.29
CA ARG A 183 19.04 -11.16 -6.53
C ARG A 183 19.38 -10.38 -5.25
N GLY A 184 18.73 -10.67 -4.13
CA GLY A 184 18.91 -9.93 -2.89
C GLY A 184 18.40 -8.49 -2.95
N VAL A 185 17.38 -8.22 -3.79
CA VAL A 185 16.80 -6.87 -3.95
C VAL A 185 15.80 -6.55 -2.83
N LEU A 186 15.12 -7.55 -2.31
CA LEU A 186 14.05 -7.40 -1.32
C LEU A 186 14.63 -7.16 0.07
N SER A 187 14.00 -6.26 0.83
CA SER A 187 14.36 -6.01 2.23
C SER A 187 13.89 -7.15 3.13
N GLY A 188 14.79 -7.59 4.02
CA GLY A 188 14.51 -8.67 4.96
C GLY A 188 13.39 -8.32 5.93
N TYR A 189 12.65 -9.33 6.38
CA TYR A 189 11.59 -9.12 7.37
C TYR A 189 12.15 -8.52 8.67
N ASP A 190 13.26 -9.05 9.18
CA ASP A 190 13.90 -8.54 10.40
C ASP A 190 14.39 -7.09 10.25
N GLU A 191 14.96 -6.73 9.09
CA GLU A 191 15.35 -5.34 8.78
C GLU A 191 14.14 -4.38 8.83
N CYS A 192 12.99 -4.82 8.31
CA CYS A 192 11.73 -4.08 8.41
C CYS A 192 11.27 -3.94 9.86
N ARG A 193 11.35 -5.03 10.65
CA ARG A 193 10.97 -5.00 12.07
C ARG A 193 11.84 -4.05 12.88
N GLU A 194 13.15 -4.04 12.65
CA GLU A 194 14.08 -3.11 13.30
C GLU A 194 13.74 -1.65 13.00
N LEU A 195 13.39 -1.33 11.76
CA LEU A 195 12.89 0.01 11.37
C LEU A 195 11.64 0.37 12.17
N TYR A 196 10.63 -0.50 12.20
CA TYR A 196 9.35 -0.23 12.89
C TYR A 196 9.53 -0.07 14.39
N GLU A 197 10.40 -0.86 15.00
CA GLU A 197 10.74 -0.71 16.41
C GLU A 197 11.45 0.61 16.70
N ARG A 198 12.35 1.04 15.82
CA ARG A 198 13.00 2.35 15.95
C ARG A 198 11.96 3.48 15.87
N GLN A 199 11.09 3.45 14.87
CA GLN A 199 10.01 4.44 14.72
C GLN A 199 9.05 4.44 15.93
N ARG A 200 8.75 3.27 16.49
CA ARG A 200 7.93 3.12 17.71
C ARG A 200 8.61 3.75 18.93
N ARG A 201 9.90 3.51 19.12
CA ARG A 201 10.69 4.13 20.20
C ARG A 201 10.72 5.65 20.05
N GLU A 202 10.92 6.16 18.84
CA GLU A 202 10.93 7.60 18.54
C GLU A 202 9.57 8.24 18.86
N TRP A 203 8.46 7.63 18.44
CA TRP A 203 7.12 8.14 18.76
C TRP A 203 6.86 8.16 20.27
N GLN A 204 7.19 7.09 20.99
CA GLN A 204 7.04 7.04 22.45
C GLN A 204 7.86 8.12 23.18
N GLN A 205 9.05 8.47 22.66
CA GLN A 205 9.84 9.57 23.20
C GLN A 205 9.19 10.92 22.92
N GLN A 206 8.61 11.12 21.73
CA GLN A 206 7.88 12.34 21.39
C GLN A 206 6.65 12.53 22.30
N GLU A 207 5.85 11.47 22.51
CA GLU A 207 4.69 11.48 23.41
C GLU A 207 5.06 11.87 24.85
N ARG A 208 6.18 11.35 25.37
CA ARG A 208 6.65 11.68 26.73
C ARG A 208 7.09 13.13 26.88
N ARG A 209 7.56 13.78 25.81
CA ARG A 209 7.98 15.19 25.84
C ARG A 209 6.82 16.17 25.76
N GLN A 210 5.63 15.72 25.34
CA GLN A 210 4.43 16.54 25.19
C GLN A 210 3.51 16.48 26.42
N ARG A 211 3.84 15.66 27.41
CA ARG A 211 3.15 15.55 28.71
C ARG A 211 3.94 16.27 29.79
#